data_AF-A0AAE3ZQT0-F1
#
_entry.id   AF-A0AAE3ZQT0-F1
#
_cell.length_a   1.000
_cell.length_b   1.000
_cell.length_c   1.000
_cell.angle_alpha   90.00
_cell.angle_beta   90.00
_cell.angle_gamma   90.00
#
_symmetry.space_group_name_H-M   'P 1'
#
loop_
_entity.id
_entity.type
_entity.pdbx_description
1 polymer ?
#
loop_
_entity_poly.entity_id
_entity_poly.type
_entity_poly.pdbx_seq_one_letter_code
_entity_poly.pdbx_strand_id
1 'polypeptide(L)'
;MPRRTTTERGYGHAHQRERERWRPRVEAGLVDCHAGRCIEPERAIAADAAWDLGHNDDRTAWTGPEHLRCNRSAGGRNGAAVTNGQRAALRHSRRW
;
A
#
# COMPACT_ATOMS: atom_id res chain seq x y z
N MET A 1 -14.16 14.43 -15.34
CA MET A 1 -13.03 14.76 -14.44
C MET A 1 -11.79 14.05 -14.94
N PRO A 2 -10.71 14.73 -15.36
CA PRO A 2 -9.48 14.05 -15.74
C PRO A 2 -8.90 13.31 -14.53
N ARG A 3 -8.47 12.07 -14.76
CA ARG A 3 -7.92 11.19 -13.75
C ARG A 3 -6.52 11.71 -13.41
N ARG A 4 -6.28 12.12 -12.15
CA ARG A 4 -4.97 12.63 -11.69
C ARG A 4 -3.83 11.74 -12.18
N THR A 5 -2.75 12.34 -12.67
CA THR A 5 -1.56 11.61 -13.12
C THR A 5 -0.98 10.75 -11.99
N THR A 6 -0.20 9.72 -12.33
CA THR A 6 0.43 8.83 -11.33
C THR A 6 1.30 9.61 -10.34
N THR A 7 1.98 10.65 -10.82
CA THR A 7 2.73 11.61 -10.01
C THR A 7 1.83 12.43 -9.07
N GLU A 8 0.74 13.01 -9.57
CA GLU A 8 -0.25 13.75 -8.74
C GLU A 8 -0.99 12.86 -7.73
N ARG A 9 -0.94 11.53 -7.92
CA ARG A 9 -1.46 10.55 -6.98
C ARG A 9 -0.45 10.15 -5.91
N GLY A 10 0.77 10.70 -5.88
CA GLY A 10 1.80 10.41 -4.87
C GLY A 10 2.82 9.34 -5.30
N TYR A 11 2.70 8.76 -6.49
CA TYR A 11 3.65 7.79 -7.04
C TYR A 11 4.71 8.48 -7.93
N GLY A 12 5.13 9.68 -7.52
CA GLY A 12 6.07 10.50 -8.27
C GLY A 12 7.53 10.07 -8.11
N HIS A 13 8.44 10.99 -8.46
CA HIS A 13 9.89 10.75 -8.42
C HIS A 13 10.40 10.25 -7.06
N ALA A 14 9.83 10.76 -5.96
CA ALA A 14 10.24 10.36 -4.61
C ALA A 14 9.92 8.88 -4.32
N HIS A 15 8.76 8.38 -4.77
CA HIS A 15 8.40 6.97 -4.67
C HIS A 15 9.35 6.09 -5.49
N GLN A 16 9.71 6.51 -6.70
CA GLN A 16 10.65 5.77 -7.54
C GLN A 16 12.04 5.67 -6.89
N ARG A 17 12.55 6.78 -6.35
CA ARG A 17 13.85 6.80 -5.65
C ARG A 17 13.87 5.90 -4.43
N GLU A 18 12.82 5.94 -3.62
CA GLU A 18 12.75 5.07 -2.43
C GLU A 18 12.65 3.60 -2.85
N ARG A 19 11.88 3.29 -3.91
CA ARG A 19 11.80 1.94 -4.46
C ARG A 19 13.17 1.45 -4.96
N GLU A 20 13.94 2.30 -5.63
CA GLU A 20 15.29 1.99 -6.09
C GLU A 20 16.28 1.77 -4.94
N ARG A 21 16.13 2.51 -3.84
CA ARG A 21 16.93 2.33 -2.63
C ARG A 21 16.72 0.96 -1.99
N TRP A 22 15.48 0.47 -2.01
CA TRP A 22 15.13 -0.83 -1.43
C TRP A 22 15.37 -2.00 -2.37
N ARG A 23 15.26 -1.80 -3.68
CA ARG A 23 15.46 -2.83 -4.70
C ARG A 23 16.66 -3.76 -4.43
N PRO A 24 17.90 -3.28 -4.25
CA PRO A 24 19.04 -4.18 -4.03
C PRO A 24 18.95 -4.99 -2.73
N ARG A 25 18.27 -4.47 -1.70
CA ARG A 25 18.08 -5.19 -0.42
C ARG A 25 17.02 -6.28 -0.54
N VAL A 26 15.95 -5.99 -1.27
CA VAL A 26 14.88 -6.96 -1.55
C VAL A 26 15.41 -8.05 -2.47
N GLU A 27 16.15 -7.69 -3.52
CA GLU A 27 16.81 -8.64 -4.43
C GLU A 27 17.87 -9.49 -3.74
N ALA A 28 18.42 -9.05 -2.60
CA ALA A 28 19.29 -9.87 -1.76
C ALA A 28 18.52 -10.83 -0.83
N GLY A 29 17.18 -10.77 -0.80
CA GLY A 29 16.34 -11.54 0.12
C GLY A 29 16.48 -11.13 1.59
N LEU A 30 16.99 -9.91 1.85
CA LEU A 30 17.34 -9.43 3.19
C LEU A 30 16.25 -8.56 3.82
N VAL A 31 15.04 -8.55 3.24
CA VAL A 31 13.97 -7.65 3.68
C VAL A 31 12.74 -8.44 4.09
N ASP A 32 12.29 -8.18 5.31
CA ASP A 32 11.01 -8.64 5.80
C ASP A 32 9.87 -7.72 5.35
N CYS A 33 8.70 -8.30 5.16
CA CYS A 33 7.49 -7.57 4.86
C CYS A 33 7.10 -6.64 6.03
N HIS A 34 7.01 -5.35 5.71
CA HIS A 34 6.64 -4.29 6.64
C HIS A 34 5.13 -4.14 6.86
N ALA A 35 4.31 -4.95 6.19
CA ALA A 35 2.87 -4.92 6.38
C ALA A 35 2.52 -5.26 7.84
N GLY A 36 1.62 -4.48 8.46
CA GLY A 36 1.18 -4.71 9.84
C GLY A 36 0.60 -6.11 10.05
N ARG A 37 0.01 -6.71 9.01
CA ARG A 37 -0.38 -8.12 8.97
C ARG A 37 0.11 -8.77 7.68
N CYS A 38 1.13 -9.62 7.79
CA CYS A 38 1.57 -10.47 6.70
C CYS A 38 0.55 -11.60 6.46
N ILE A 39 0.25 -11.88 5.20
CA ILE A 39 -0.67 -12.94 4.77
C ILE A 39 0.02 -13.98 3.88
N GLU A 40 1.33 -13.83 3.66
CA GLU A 40 2.16 -14.82 3.00
C GLU A 40 2.61 -15.90 4.00
N PRO A 41 3.04 -17.09 3.51
CA PRO A 41 3.56 -18.15 4.38
C PRO A 41 4.79 -17.71 5.18
N GLU A 42 5.63 -16.87 4.58
CA GLU A 42 6.86 -16.34 5.17
C GLU A 42 6.81 -14.82 5.18
N ARG A 43 7.38 -14.23 6.24
CA ARG A 43 7.47 -12.76 6.35
C ARG A 43 8.57 -12.20 5.45
N ALA A 44 9.64 -12.95 5.20
CA ALA A 44 10.70 -12.56 4.28
C ALA A 44 10.15 -12.37 2.86
N ILE A 45 10.65 -11.35 2.16
CA ILE A 45 10.40 -11.16 0.74
C ILE A 45 11.52 -11.86 0.00
N ALA A 46 11.19 -12.91 -0.76
CA ALA A 46 12.17 -13.61 -1.57
C ALA A 46 12.78 -12.66 -2.62
N ALA A 47 14.04 -12.93 -2.99
CA ALA A 47 14.84 -12.12 -3.90
C ALA A 47 14.15 -11.79 -5.24
N ASP A 48 13.36 -12.74 -5.75
CA ASP A 48 12.63 -12.69 -7.01
C ASP A 48 11.13 -12.40 -6.84
N ALA A 49 10.65 -12.25 -5.60
CA ALA A 49 9.24 -12.02 -5.34
C ALA A 49 8.81 -10.60 -5.72
N ALA A 50 7.60 -10.50 -6.28
CA ALA A 50 6.98 -9.21 -6.52
C ALA A 50 6.65 -8.51 -5.19
N TRP A 51 7.08 -7.26 -5.06
CA TRP A 51 6.88 -6.43 -3.87
C TRP A 51 6.46 -5.00 -4.25
N ASP A 52 5.68 -4.40 -3.35
CA ASP A 52 5.24 -3.01 -3.42
C ASP A 52 5.85 -2.21 -2.26
N LEU A 53 6.04 -0.91 -2.44
CA LEU A 53 6.52 -0.03 -1.39
C LEU A 53 5.32 0.47 -0.56
N GLY A 54 5.25 0.03 0.70
CA GLY A 54 4.25 0.49 1.65
C GLY A 54 4.36 2.00 1.90
N HIS A 55 3.22 2.65 2.13
CA HIS A 55 3.14 4.09 2.33
C HIS A 55 2.06 4.46 3.35
N ASN A 56 2.16 5.65 3.95
CA ASN A 56 1.07 6.23 4.72
C ASN A 56 -0.11 6.65 3.82
N ASP A 57 -1.31 6.85 4.37
CA ASP A 57 -2.51 7.18 3.57
C ASP A 57 -2.34 8.45 2.72
N ASP A 58 -1.55 9.42 3.21
CA ASP A 58 -1.22 10.66 2.51
C ASP A 58 -0.16 10.50 1.40
N ARG A 59 0.47 9.32 1.30
CA ARG A 59 1.55 8.99 0.32
C ARG A 59 2.73 9.95 0.38
N THR A 60 3.01 10.49 1.55
CA THR A 60 4.12 11.41 1.84
C THR A 60 5.30 10.72 2.51
N ALA A 61 5.07 9.54 3.10
CA ALA A 61 6.10 8.73 3.76
C ALA A 61 5.95 7.26 3.37
N TRP A 62 7.08 6.57 3.25
CA TRP A 62 7.16 5.15 2.91
C TRP A 62 7.55 4.34 4.15
N THR A 63 6.81 3.27 4.42
CA THR A 63 7.03 2.39 5.58
C THR A 63 8.07 1.32 5.30
N GLY A 64 8.20 0.92 4.04
CA GLY A 64 9.18 -0.08 3.58
C GLY A 64 8.59 -1.07 2.59
N PRO A 65 9.38 -2.07 2.16
CA PRO A 65 8.92 -3.10 1.23
C PRO A 65 7.86 -4.02 1.86
N GLU A 66 6.84 -4.33 1.07
CA GLU A 66 5.77 -5.24 1.45
C GLU A 66 5.51 -6.24 0.33
N HIS A 67 5.09 -7.46 0.67
CA HIS A 67 4.62 -8.39 -0.36
C HIS A 67 3.47 -7.76 -1.15
N LEU A 68 3.45 -8.00 -2.45
CA LEU A 68 2.40 -7.51 -3.36
C LEU A 68 0.99 -7.81 -2.84
N ARG A 69 0.77 -9.03 -2.33
CA ARG A 69 -0.53 -9.48 -1.81
C ARG A 69 -0.88 -8.79 -0.49
N CYS A 70 0.09 -8.62 0.39
CA CYS A 70 -0.08 -7.92 1.67
C CYS A 70 -0.51 -6.46 1.43
N ASN A 71 0.23 -5.73 0.59
CA ASN A 71 -0.04 -4.34 0.27
C ASN A 71 -1.44 -4.15 -0.35
N ARG A 72 -1.77 -4.95 -1.37
CA ARG A 72 -3.08 -4.90 -2.03
C ARG A 72 -4.23 -5.27 -1.11
N SER A 73 -4.02 -6.23 -0.21
CA SER A 73 -5.02 -6.62 0.79
C SER A 73 -5.28 -5.50 1.79
N ALA A 74 -4.23 -4.79 2.23
CA ALA A 74 -4.38 -3.60 3.07
C ALA A 74 -5.15 -2.49 2.34
N GLY A 75 -4.77 -2.17 1.10
CA GLY A 75 -5.49 -1.20 0.27
C GLY A 75 -6.97 -1.54 0.05
N GLY A 76 -7.28 -2.82 -0.18
CA GLY A 76 -8.67 -3.30 -0.31
C GLY A 76 -9.49 -3.13 0.97
N ARG A 77 -8.90 -3.43 2.14
CA ARG A 77 -9.56 -3.22 3.44
C ARG A 77 -9.82 -1.75 3.71
N ASN A 78 -8.84 -0.88 3.44
CA ASN A 78 -8.97 0.57 3.64
C ASN A 78 -10.08 1.14 2.72
N GLY A 79 -10.11 0.76 1.45
CA GLY A 79 -11.17 1.19 0.52
C GLY A 79 -12.57 0.71 0.91
N ALA A 80 -12.68 -0.52 1.42
CA ALA A 80 -13.94 -1.06 1.94
C ALA A 80 -14.41 -0.31 3.20
N ALA A 81 -13.49 0.04 4.11
CA ALA A 81 -13.80 0.81 5.30
C ALA A 81 -14.40 2.19 4.96
N VAL A 82 -13.80 2.91 4.00
CA VAL A 82 -14.32 4.21 3.51
C VAL A 82 -15.72 4.06 2.93
N THR A 83 -15.93 3.08 2.06
CA THR A 83 -17.23 2.87 1.39
C THR A 83 -18.31 2.46 2.39
N ASN A 84 -17.98 1.59 3.34
CA ASN A 84 -18.91 1.16 4.39
C ASN A 84 -19.24 2.31 5.36
N GLY A 85 -18.27 3.15 5.71
CA GLY A 85 -18.49 4.35 6.51
C GLY A 85 -19.45 5.34 5.82
N GLN A 86 -19.25 5.59 4.51
CA GLN A 86 -20.15 6.42 3.72
C GLN A 86 -21.57 5.85 3.67
N ARG A 87 -21.72 4.52 3.48
CA ARG A 87 -23.04 3.85 3.52
C ARG A 87 -23.72 3.98 4.87
N ALA A 88 -22.98 3.86 5.97
CA ALA A 88 -23.53 4.01 7.32
C ALA A 88 -24.05 5.44 7.56
N ALA A 89 -23.28 6.46 7.16
CA ALA A 89 -23.68 7.86 7.27
C ALA A 89 -24.95 8.17 6.47
N LEU A 90 -25.05 7.67 5.23
CA LEU A 90 -26.24 7.84 4.39
C LEU A 90 -27.49 7.12 4.94
N ARG A 91 -27.33 6.02 5.69
CA ARG A 91 -28.46 5.34 6.35
C ARG A 91 -28.96 6.12 7.57
N HIS A 92 -28.07 6.86 8.23
CA HIS A 92 -28.43 7.65 9.41
C HIS A 92 -29.17 8.95 9.03
N SER A 93 -28.83 9.57 7.90
CA SER A 93 -29.49 10.80 7.42
C SER A 93 -30.90 10.60 6.84
N ARG A 94 -31.29 9.37 6.49
CA ARG A 94 -32.63 9.04 5.95
C ARG A 94 -33.66 8.68 7.03
N ARG A 95 -33.30 8.83 8.30
CA ARG A 95 -34.16 8.59 9.46
C ARG A 95 -34.50 9.91 10.15
N TRP A 96 -35.03 10.87 9.39
CA TRP A 96 -35.62 12.12 9.87
C TRP A 96 -36.76 12.48 8.94
#